data_AF-A0A8C6Z9C5-F1
#
_entry.id   AF-A0A8C6Z9C5-F1
#
_cell.length_a   1.000
_cell.length_b   1.000
_cell.length_c   1.000
_cell.angle_alpha   90.00
_cell.angle_beta   90.00
_cell.angle_gamma   90.00
#
_symmetry.space_group_name_H-M   'P 1'
#
loop_
_entity.id
_entity.type
_entity.pdbx_description
1 polymer ?
#
loop_
_entity_poly.entity_id
_entity_poly.type
_entity_poly.pdbx_seq_one_letter_code
_entity_poly.pdbx_strand_id
1 'polypeptide(L)'
;KLHRAVVYMLYGLLSVLGSMGLSYLMIILSHCIVLYSVSLVKHKWLCYVAGLCSLASFKLEPFSSWQSGFVTETFHLQDVLFYGGSGFTIMRCMSFALESCERKEGIFSIFDLLKYNFYLPFFFFGPIMTFDQFYAQVSALELRRKDDEMRNIRVHAVLNVGAIIAVDIFFHFFYILTLPSDLKFVNRLSDWSLAGLAYSNLVYDWVKAAVMFGVINTIARLDHLDPPQPPKCITMLYVFAET
;
A
#
# COMPACT_ATOMS: atom_id res chain seq x y z
N LYS A 1 -5.65 -25.12 -5.09
CA LYS A 1 -5.59 -24.23 -6.28
C LYS A 1 -6.23 -22.88 -5.95
N LEU A 2 -7.56 -22.82 -5.83
CA LEU A 2 -8.29 -21.65 -5.29
C LEU A 2 -8.04 -21.41 -3.78
N HIS A 3 -7.68 -22.48 -3.05
CA HIS A 3 -7.60 -22.47 -1.59
C HIS A 3 -6.57 -21.48 -1.03
N ARG A 4 -5.36 -21.36 -1.61
CA ARG A 4 -4.31 -20.45 -1.12
C ARG A 4 -4.73 -18.99 -1.21
N ALA A 5 -5.20 -18.57 -2.39
CA ALA A 5 -5.66 -17.19 -2.59
C ALA A 5 -6.85 -16.84 -1.69
N VAL A 6 -7.75 -17.80 -1.47
CA VAL A 6 -8.86 -17.67 -0.53
C VAL A 6 -8.37 -17.58 0.91
N VAL A 7 -7.35 -18.35 1.31
CA VAL A 7 -6.73 -18.24 2.64
C VAL A 7 -6.10 -16.86 2.83
N TYR A 8 -5.37 -16.33 1.85
CA TYR A 8 -4.83 -14.98 1.91
C TYR A 8 -5.92 -13.92 2.05
N MET A 9 -6.99 -14.03 1.25
CA MET A 9 -8.15 -13.15 1.32
C MET A 9 -8.83 -13.20 2.70
N LEU A 10 -9.09 -14.40 3.23
CA LEU A 10 -9.71 -14.58 4.54
C LEU A 10 -8.82 -14.05 5.67
N TYR A 11 -7.53 -14.31 5.60
CA TYR A 11 -6.56 -13.80 6.57
C TYR A 11 -6.51 -12.26 6.54
N GLY A 12 -6.50 -11.65 5.36
CA GLY A 12 -6.56 -10.20 5.22
C GLY A 12 -7.88 -9.60 5.72
N LEU A 13 -9.02 -10.21 5.38
CA LEU A 13 -10.34 -9.80 5.88
C LEU A 13 -10.41 -9.84 7.42
N LEU A 14 -9.97 -10.94 8.02
CA LEU A 14 -9.94 -11.11 9.47
C LEU A 14 -8.96 -10.14 10.15
N SER A 15 -7.80 -9.91 9.54
CA SER A 15 -6.81 -8.96 10.08
C SER A 15 -7.31 -7.52 10.00
N VAL A 16 -7.98 -7.13 8.92
CA VAL A 16 -8.60 -5.80 8.78
C VAL A 16 -9.77 -5.65 9.76
N LEU A 17 -10.61 -6.68 9.90
CA LEU A 17 -11.70 -6.69 10.87
C LEU A 17 -11.19 -6.55 12.32
N GLY A 18 -10.13 -7.27 12.67
CA GLY A 18 -9.55 -7.24 14.01
C GLY A 18 -8.74 -5.99 14.34
N SER A 19 -8.22 -5.28 13.33
CA SER A 19 -7.40 -4.07 13.53
C SER A 19 -8.17 -2.75 13.38
N MET A 20 -9.06 -2.65 12.38
CA MET A 20 -9.79 -1.43 12.04
C MET A 20 -11.30 -1.53 12.34
N GLY A 21 -11.78 -2.70 12.75
CA GLY A 21 -13.19 -2.92 13.07
C GLY A 21 -14.10 -3.14 11.85
N LEU A 22 -15.37 -3.41 12.15
CA LEU A 22 -16.38 -3.76 11.14
C LEU A 22 -16.76 -2.58 10.25
N SER A 23 -16.87 -1.37 10.82
CA SER A 23 -17.24 -0.16 10.07
C SER A 23 -16.29 0.11 8.91
N TYR A 24 -14.98 0.07 9.17
CA TYR A 24 -13.96 0.26 8.15
C TYR A 24 -14.03 -0.83 7.07
N LEU A 25 -14.17 -2.09 7.47
CA LEU A 25 -14.31 -3.20 6.53
C LEU A 25 -15.52 -3.00 5.60
N MET A 26 -16.66 -2.58 6.13
CA MET A 26 -17.86 -2.33 5.35
C MET A 26 -17.68 -1.17 4.35
N ILE A 27 -17.00 -0.10 4.75
CA ILE A 27 -16.64 1.01 3.86
C ILE A 27 -15.79 0.48 2.69
N ILE A 28 -14.72 -0.26 2.99
CA ILE A 28 -13.84 -0.84 1.96
C ILE A 28 -14.59 -1.78 1.01
N LEU A 29 -15.43 -2.67 1.55
CA LEU A 29 -16.24 -3.58 0.74
C LEU A 29 -17.23 -2.84 -0.16
N SER A 30 -17.84 -1.76 0.34
CA SER A 30 -18.76 -0.96 -0.46
C SER A 30 -18.08 -0.31 -1.67
N HIS A 31 -16.88 0.26 -1.49
CA HIS A 31 -16.09 0.79 -2.61
C HIS A 31 -15.66 -0.30 -3.58
N CYS A 32 -15.32 -1.50 -3.10
CA CYS A 32 -15.03 -2.66 -3.97
C CYS A 32 -16.24 -3.03 -4.84
N ILE A 33 -17.45 -3.05 -4.27
CA ILE A 33 -18.69 -3.37 -5.01
C ILE A 33 -18.99 -2.29 -6.06
N VAL A 34 -18.85 -1.01 -5.71
CA VAL A 34 -19.08 0.11 -6.64
C VAL A 34 -18.12 0.03 -7.82
N LEU A 35 -16.81 -0.08 -7.56
CA LEU A 35 -15.80 -0.14 -8.62
C LEU A 35 -15.88 -1.43 -9.45
N TYR A 36 -16.24 -2.56 -8.83
CA TYR A 36 -16.55 -3.78 -9.55
C TYR A 36 -17.73 -3.59 -10.51
N SER A 37 -18.82 -2.98 -10.04
CA SER A 37 -20.01 -2.73 -10.86
C SER A 37 -19.69 -1.83 -12.05
N VAL A 38 -18.89 -0.79 -11.84
CA VAL A 38 -18.39 0.09 -12.93
C VAL A 38 -17.53 -0.69 -13.93
N SER A 39 -16.70 -1.63 -13.46
CA SER A 39 -15.87 -2.46 -14.34
C SER A 39 -16.67 -3.36 -15.28
N LEU A 40 -17.91 -3.73 -14.92
CA LEU A 40 -18.79 -4.54 -15.77
C LEU A 40 -19.25 -3.78 -17.03
N VAL A 41 -19.26 -2.44 -16.98
CA VAL A 41 -19.63 -1.59 -18.12
C VAL A 41 -18.54 -1.56 -19.20
N LYS A 42 -17.32 -2.02 -18.88
CA LYS A 42 -16.16 -2.10 -19.79
C LYS A 42 -15.76 -0.76 -20.42
N HIS A 43 -16.07 0.38 -19.77
CA HIS A 43 -15.70 1.71 -20.25
C HIS A 43 -14.60 2.34 -19.40
N LYS A 44 -13.42 2.57 -19.99
CA LYS A 44 -12.22 3.04 -19.26
C LYS A 44 -12.43 4.37 -18.56
N TRP A 45 -13.07 5.34 -19.21
CA TRP A 45 -13.35 6.65 -18.62
C TRP A 45 -14.21 6.56 -17.36
N LEU A 46 -15.18 5.65 -17.32
CA LEU A 46 -16.01 5.48 -16.13
C LEU A 46 -15.19 4.90 -14.97
N CYS A 47 -14.22 4.02 -15.27
CA CYS A 47 -13.31 3.49 -14.26
C CYS A 47 -12.41 4.58 -13.67
N TYR A 48 -11.87 5.48 -14.51
CA TYR A 48 -11.09 6.63 -14.06
C TYR A 48 -11.93 7.58 -13.19
N VAL A 49 -13.12 7.97 -13.67
CA VAL A 49 -14.00 8.88 -12.93
C VAL A 49 -14.44 8.25 -11.60
N ALA A 50 -14.90 7.00 -11.60
CA ALA A 50 -15.33 6.32 -10.38
C ALA A 50 -14.19 6.11 -9.38
N GLY A 51 -12.98 5.78 -9.86
CA GLY A 51 -11.79 5.65 -9.03
C GLY A 51 -11.38 6.98 -8.40
N LEU A 52 -11.31 8.06 -9.18
CA LEU A 52 -10.98 9.39 -8.70
C LEU A 52 -12.05 9.94 -7.73
N CYS A 53 -13.34 9.73 -8.02
CA CYS A 53 -14.42 10.09 -7.10
C CYS A 53 -14.35 9.32 -5.79
N SER A 54 -14.01 8.02 -5.84
CA SER A 54 -13.80 7.22 -4.62
C SER A 54 -12.58 7.72 -3.83
N LEU A 55 -11.49 8.08 -4.50
CA LEU A 55 -10.33 8.65 -3.81
C LEU A 55 -10.64 10.01 -3.18
N ALA A 56 -11.42 10.83 -3.89
CA ALA A 56 -11.89 12.11 -3.41
C ALA A 56 -12.79 11.95 -2.16
N SER A 57 -13.64 10.93 -2.08
CA SER A 57 -14.50 10.74 -0.90
C SER A 57 -13.71 10.50 0.39
N PHE A 58 -12.52 9.90 0.32
CA PHE A 58 -11.65 9.70 1.49
C PHE A 58 -10.75 10.90 1.81
N LYS A 59 -10.65 11.90 0.92
CA LYS A 59 -9.73 13.05 1.10
C LYS A 59 -10.43 14.38 1.26
N LEU A 60 -11.66 14.51 0.76
CA LEU A 60 -12.42 15.75 0.80
C LEU A 60 -13.42 15.74 1.96
N GLU A 61 -13.47 16.85 2.69
CA GLU A 61 -14.54 17.14 3.63
C GLU A 61 -15.85 17.45 2.86
N PRO A 62 -17.03 17.05 3.38
CA PRO A 62 -17.28 16.42 4.69
C PRO A 62 -17.21 14.88 4.68
N PHE A 63 -16.94 14.28 3.52
CA PHE A 63 -17.01 12.82 3.36
C PHE A 63 -15.92 12.09 4.15
N SER A 64 -14.71 12.66 4.21
CA SER A 64 -13.60 12.11 4.98
C SER A 64 -13.95 11.98 6.47
N SER A 65 -14.35 13.07 7.13
CA SER A 65 -14.74 13.06 8.55
C SER A 65 -15.97 12.19 8.83
N TRP A 66 -16.93 12.12 7.90
CA TRP A 66 -18.08 11.23 8.03
C TRP A 66 -17.66 9.76 7.99
N GLN A 67 -16.79 9.36 7.07
CA GLN A 67 -16.31 7.97 6.95
C GLN A 67 -15.39 7.57 8.11
N SER A 68 -14.46 8.45 8.51
CA SER A 68 -13.58 8.18 9.66
C SER A 68 -14.35 8.17 10.98
N GLY A 69 -15.42 8.96 11.09
CA GLY A 69 -16.28 9.04 12.28
C GLY A 69 -16.99 7.73 12.64
N PHE A 70 -17.16 6.80 11.69
CA PHE A 70 -17.69 5.46 11.98
C PHE A 70 -16.64 4.48 12.50
N VAL A 71 -15.36 4.79 12.37
CA VAL A 71 -14.26 3.93 12.80
C VAL A 71 -13.91 4.31 14.25
N THR A 72 -14.68 3.75 15.19
CA THR A 72 -14.54 4.01 16.63
C THR A 72 -13.55 3.03 17.26
N GLU A 73 -12.25 3.30 17.16
CA GLU A 73 -11.18 2.62 17.91
C GLU A 73 -10.14 3.68 18.35
N THR A 74 -9.31 3.35 19.35
CA THR A 74 -8.61 4.33 20.20
C THR A 74 -7.09 4.36 20.03
N PHE A 75 -6.56 3.90 18.90
CA PHE A 75 -5.12 3.78 18.69
C PHE A 75 -4.55 4.91 17.83
N HIS A 76 -3.41 5.48 18.27
CA HIS A 76 -2.74 6.61 17.61
C HIS A 76 -2.37 6.40 16.13
N LEU A 77 -2.30 5.16 15.65
CA LEU A 77 -1.93 4.82 14.26
C LEU A 77 -3.12 4.67 13.32
N GLN A 78 -4.35 4.77 13.83
CA GLN A 78 -5.55 4.46 13.08
C GLN A 78 -5.73 5.35 11.85
N ASP A 79 -5.51 6.65 11.96
CA ASP A 79 -5.67 7.58 10.82
C ASP A 79 -4.72 7.20 9.68
N VAL A 80 -3.47 6.87 10.01
CA VAL A 80 -2.46 6.49 9.01
C VAL A 80 -2.87 5.19 8.30
N LEU A 81 -3.37 4.21 9.05
CA LEU A 81 -3.86 2.93 8.52
C LEU A 81 -5.16 3.11 7.70
N PHE A 82 -6.05 4.00 8.14
CA PHE A 82 -7.28 4.34 7.44
C PHE A 82 -6.99 4.95 6.07
N TYR A 83 -6.19 6.01 6.01
CA TYR A 83 -5.86 6.68 4.75
C TYR A 83 -4.98 5.84 3.84
N GLY A 84 -4.01 5.10 4.41
CA GLY A 84 -3.18 4.17 3.66
C GLY A 84 -4.01 3.05 3.04
N GLY A 85 -4.76 2.32 3.88
CA GLY A 85 -5.54 1.17 3.43
C GLY A 85 -6.68 1.52 2.48
N SER A 86 -7.38 2.64 2.69
CA SER A 86 -8.44 3.11 1.77
C SER A 86 -7.86 3.58 0.44
N GLY A 87 -6.79 4.39 0.46
CA GLY A 87 -6.13 4.89 -0.73
C GLY A 87 -5.58 3.75 -1.61
N PHE A 88 -4.79 2.84 -1.04
CA PHE A 88 -4.25 1.70 -1.77
C PHE A 88 -5.33 0.71 -2.23
N THR A 89 -6.43 0.59 -1.48
CA THR A 89 -7.58 -0.19 -1.93
C THR A 89 -8.18 0.38 -3.21
N ILE A 90 -8.44 1.69 -3.27
CA ILE A 90 -9.05 2.30 -4.46
C ILE A 90 -8.13 2.17 -5.66
N MET A 91 -6.82 2.38 -5.47
CA MET A 91 -5.84 2.21 -6.55
C MET A 91 -5.88 0.78 -7.11
N ARG A 92 -5.98 -0.24 -6.25
CA ARG A 92 -6.12 -1.64 -6.65
C ARG A 92 -7.46 -1.91 -7.33
N CYS A 93 -8.57 -1.46 -6.77
CA CYS A 93 -9.88 -1.58 -7.41
C CYS A 93 -9.93 -0.92 -8.79
N MET A 94 -9.25 0.21 -8.95
CA MET A 94 -9.11 0.92 -10.22
C MET A 94 -8.24 0.14 -11.22
N SER A 95 -7.11 -0.41 -10.79
CA SER A 95 -6.27 -1.32 -11.60
C SER A 95 -7.10 -2.49 -12.14
N PHE A 96 -7.81 -3.18 -11.24
CA PHE A 96 -8.72 -4.27 -11.60
C PHE A 96 -9.79 -3.83 -12.60
N ALA A 97 -10.40 -2.66 -12.39
CA ALA A 97 -11.47 -2.17 -13.26
C ALA A 97 -10.96 -1.87 -14.68
N LEU A 98 -9.80 -1.24 -14.80
CA LEU A 98 -9.17 -0.92 -16.08
C LEU A 98 -8.77 -2.19 -16.85
N GLU A 99 -8.15 -3.14 -16.17
CA GLU A 99 -7.70 -4.40 -16.78
C GLU A 99 -8.89 -5.32 -17.11
N SER A 100 -9.96 -5.27 -16.31
CA SER A 100 -11.24 -5.89 -16.68
C SER A 100 -11.76 -5.29 -17.97
N CYS A 101 -11.69 -3.96 -18.18
CA CYS A 101 -12.12 -3.33 -19.43
C CYS A 101 -11.30 -3.78 -20.65
N GLU A 102 -10.03 -4.10 -20.48
CA GLU A 102 -9.14 -4.53 -21.57
C GLU A 102 -9.28 -6.01 -21.94
N ARG A 103 -9.85 -6.81 -21.05
CA ARG A 103 -10.06 -8.24 -21.28
C ARG A 103 -11.08 -8.49 -22.39
N LYS A 104 -10.62 -9.17 -23.45
CA LYS A 104 -11.43 -9.49 -24.65
C LYS A 104 -12.52 -10.54 -24.39
N GLU A 105 -12.23 -11.54 -23.56
CA GLU A 105 -13.15 -12.65 -23.30
C GLU A 105 -13.29 -12.94 -21.79
N GLY A 106 -14.54 -13.03 -21.34
CA GLY A 106 -14.89 -13.33 -19.96
C GLY A 106 -14.90 -12.11 -19.02
N ILE A 107 -15.44 -12.33 -17.83
CA ILE A 107 -15.56 -11.34 -16.76
C ILE A 107 -14.83 -11.90 -15.55
N PHE A 108 -13.98 -11.09 -14.92
CA PHE A 108 -13.37 -11.46 -13.64
C PHE A 108 -14.43 -11.48 -12.55
N SER A 109 -14.36 -12.44 -11.62
CA SER A 109 -15.32 -12.50 -10.53
C SER A 109 -15.02 -11.41 -9.50
N ILE A 110 -16.03 -10.97 -8.75
CA ILE A 110 -15.85 -10.14 -7.54
C ILE A 110 -14.89 -10.81 -6.55
N PHE A 111 -14.86 -12.15 -6.49
CA PHE A 111 -13.91 -12.87 -5.65
C PHE A 111 -12.45 -12.67 -6.07
N ASP A 112 -12.18 -12.41 -7.36
CA ASP A 112 -10.82 -12.13 -7.84
C ASP A 112 -10.38 -10.73 -7.41
N LEU A 113 -11.31 -9.75 -7.43
CA LEU A 113 -11.07 -8.43 -6.85
C LEU A 113 -10.83 -8.52 -5.34
N LEU A 114 -11.62 -9.30 -4.60
CA LEU A 114 -11.45 -9.44 -3.15
C LEU A 114 -10.12 -10.11 -2.78
N LYS A 115 -9.69 -11.15 -3.50
CA LYS A 115 -8.37 -11.76 -3.27
C LYS A 115 -7.23 -10.76 -3.48
N TYR A 116 -7.34 -9.93 -4.50
CA TYR A 116 -6.36 -8.91 -4.83
C TYR A 116 -6.34 -7.78 -3.80
N ASN A 117 -7.51 -7.28 -3.40
CA ASN A 117 -7.60 -6.18 -2.45
C ASN A 117 -7.26 -6.61 -1.02
N PHE A 118 -7.68 -7.80 -0.58
CA PHE A 118 -7.43 -8.30 0.77
C PHE A 118 -6.16 -9.15 0.90
N TYR A 119 -5.19 -8.97 0.00
CA TYR A 119 -3.85 -9.47 0.24
C TYR A 119 -3.16 -8.60 1.31
N LEU A 120 -3.06 -9.11 2.54
CA LEU A 120 -2.67 -8.34 3.72
C LEU A 120 -1.33 -7.59 3.57
N PRO A 121 -0.25 -8.20 3.05
CA PRO A 121 1.03 -7.50 2.91
C PRO A 121 0.93 -6.23 2.06
N PHE A 122 0.01 -6.19 1.08
CA PHE A 122 -0.21 -5.02 0.23
C PHE A 122 -1.37 -4.13 0.68
N PHE A 123 -2.05 -4.47 1.77
CA PHE A 123 -3.30 -3.80 2.14
C PHE A 123 -3.09 -2.36 2.62
N PHE A 124 -2.28 -2.18 3.66
CA PHE A 124 -2.14 -0.87 4.33
C PHE A 124 -1.09 0.04 3.71
N PHE A 125 0.07 -0.52 3.33
CA PHE A 125 1.23 0.27 2.90
C PHE A 125 2.11 -0.45 1.86
N GLY A 126 1.63 -1.55 1.28
CA GLY A 126 2.45 -2.26 0.31
C GLY A 126 2.40 -1.64 -1.06
N PRO A 127 3.34 -2.05 -1.92
CA PRO A 127 3.36 -1.58 -3.29
C PRO A 127 2.07 -1.93 -4.03
N ILE A 128 1.66 -1.05 -4.95
CA ILE A 128 0.58 -1.35 -5.89
C ILE A 128 1.17 -2.20 -7.01
N MET A 129 0.99 -3.51 -6.90
CA MET A 129 1.20 -4.44 -8.02
C MET A 129 -0.06 -4.45 -8.88
N THR A 130 0.04 -4.41 -10.21
CA THR A 130 -1.12 -4.44 -11.11
C THR A 130 -1.88 -5.76 -11.00
N PHE A 131 -3.17 -5.76 -11.35
CA PHE A 131 -4.02 -6.94 -11.10
C PHE A 131 -3.67 -8.10 -12.04
N ASP A 132 -3.23 -7.85 -13.27
CA ASP A 132 -2.75 -8.84 -14.23
C ASP A 132 -1.54 -9.64 -13.68
N GLN A 133 -0.55 -8.94 -13.13
CA GLN A 133 0.63 -9.54 -12.51
C GLN A 133 0.24 -10.36 -11.28
N PHE A 134 -0.61 -9.81 -10.40
CA PHE A 134 -1.11 -10.53 -9.24
C PHE A 134 -1.90 -11.78 -9.62
N TYR A 135 -2.83 -11.64 -10.57
CA TYR A 135 -3.67 -12.73 -11.01
C TYR A 135 -2.85 -13.85 -11.66
N ALA A 136 -1.86 -13.51 -12.48
CA ALA A 136 -0.96 -14.48 -13.10
C ALA A 136 -0.12 -15.25 -12.06
N GLN A 137 0.49 -14.55 -11.10
CA GLN A 137 1.34 -15.16 -10.08
C GLN A 137 0.54 -16.02 -9.09
N VAL A 138 -0.64 -15.55 -8.67
CA VAL A 138 -1.49 -16.30 -7.74
C VAL A 138 -2.09 -17.55 -8.40
N SER A 139 -2.38 -17.49 -9.70
CA SER A 139 -2.94 -18.58 -10.51
C SER A 139 -1.90 -19.58 -11.02
N ALA A 140 -0.59 -19.25 -10.93
CA ALA A 140 0.49 -20.12 -11.37
C ALA A 140 0.46 -21.49 -10.65
N LEU A 141 0.61 -22.57 -11.42
CA LEU A 141 0.48 -23.96 -10.96
C LEU A 141 1.77 -24.52 -10.32
N GLU A 142 2.94 -24.01 -10.69
CA GLU A 142 4.23 -24.49 -10.21
C GLU A 142 4.86 -23.49 -9.23
N LEU A 143 4.86 -23.84 -7.96
CA LEU A 143 5.58 -23.11 -6.91
C LEU A 143 6.96 -23.73 -6.72
N ARG A 144 7.84 -23.57 -7.72
CA ARG A 144 9.20 -24.08 -7.60
C ARG A 144 10.10 -22.99 -7.04
N ARG A 145 10.32 -23.03 -5.73
CA ARG A 145 11.30 -22.18 -5.06
C ARG A 145 12.71 -22.67 -5.42
N LYS A 146 13.62 -21.77 -5.77
CA LYS A 146 15.03 -22.15 -6.00
C LYS A 146 15.70 -22.40 -4.63
N ASP A 147 16.61 -23.37 -4.54
CA ASP A 147 17.23 -23.75 -3.25
C ASP A 147 17.92 -22.58 -2.52
N ASP A 148 18.52 -21.65 -3.28
CA ASP A 148 19.15 -20.44 -2.74
C ASP A 148 18.16 -19.34 -2.32
N GLU A 149 16.90 -19.41 -2.76
CA GLU A 149 15.91 -18.35 -2.58
C GLU A 149 15.48 -18.23 -1.12
N MET A 150 15.32 -19.36 -0.40
CA MET A 150 15.05 -19.33 1.04
C MET A 150 16.18 -18.73 1.86
N ARG A 151 17.44 -18.95 1.44
CA ARG A 151 18.59 -18.29 2.07
C ARG A 151 18.52 -16.79 1.82
N ASN A 152 18.25 -16.38 0.58
CA ASN A 152 18.14 -14.97 0.22
C ASN A 152 17.01 -14.25 0.98
N ILE A 153 15.82 -14.85 1.07
CA ILE A 153 14.69 -14.32 1.84
C ILE A 153 15.07 -14.13 3.32
N ARG A 154 15.76 -15.11 3.93
CA ARG A 154 16.22 -15.00 5.32
C ARG A 154 17.24 -13.89 5.51
N VAL A 155 18.20 -13.75 4.61
CA VAL A 155 19.19 -12.66 4.65
C VAL A 155 18.48 -11.30 4.53
N HIS A 156 17.56 -11.15 3.58
CA HIS A 156 16.77 -9.93 3.43
C HIS A 156 15.91 -9.63 4.67
N ALA A 157 15.31 -10.65 5.29
CA ALA A 157 14.55 -10.48 6.53
C ALA A 157 15.44 -9.93 7.66
N VAL A 158 16.63 -10.50 7.86
CA VAL A 158 17.58 -10.03 8.87
C VAL A 158 18.05 -8.60 8.56
N LEU A 159 18.37 -8.30 7.30
CA LEU A 159 18.75 -6.96 6.87
C LEU A 159 17.63 -5.94 7.10
N ASN A 160 16.38 -6.30 6.81
CA ASN A 160 15.22 -5.43 7.06
C ASN A 160 15.02 -5.19 8.56
N VAL A 161 15.17 -6.21 9.41
CA VAL A 161 15.11 -6.04 10.87
C VAL A 161 16.22 -5.11 11.36
N GLY A 162 17.46 -5.31 10.87
CA GLY A 162 18.57 -4.42 11.16
C GLY A 162 18.32 -2.99 10.70
N ALA A 163 17.72 -2.82 9.52
CA ALA A 163 17.34 -1.51 8.99
C ALA A 163 16.25 -0.85 9.85
N ILE A 164 15.21 -1.57 10.26
CA ILE A 164 14.16 -1.06 11.17
C ILE A 164 14.79 -0.53 12.46
N ILE A 165 15.66 -1.33 13.10
CA ILE A 165 16.32 -0.94 14.36
C ILE A 165 17.21 0.28 14.14
N ALA A 166 18.01 0.29 13.07
CA ALA A 166 18.87 1.43 12.77
C ALA A 166 18.05 2.70 12.57
N VAL A 167 16.98 2.61 11.78
CA VAL A 167 16.05 3.70 11.48
C VAL A 167 15.38 4.22 12.75
N ASP A 168 14.91 3.33 13.63
CA ASP A 168 14.33 3.68 14.93
C ASP A 168 15.34 4.44 15.82
N ILE A 169 16.59 3.95 15.91
CA ILE A 169 17.68 4.60 16.64
C ILE A 169 17.97 5.98 16.05
N PHE A 170 18.22 6.08 14.74
CA PHE A 170 18.51 7.36 14.08
C PHE A 170 17.38 8.36 14.33
N PHE A 171 16.13 7.93 14.30
CA PHE A 171 15.00 8.84 14.49
C PHE A 171 14.78 9.25 15.94
N HIS A 172 15.04 8.36 16.91
CA HIS A 172 14.98 8.71 18.31
C HIS A 172 15.93 9.87 18.66
N PHE A 173 17.12 9.89 18.05
CA PHE A 173 18.14 10.89 18.36
C PHE A 173 18.08 12.16 17.51
N PHE A 174 17.66 12.09 16.24
CA PHE A 174 17.71 13.25 15.35
C PHE A 174 16.45 14.13 15.37
N TYR A 175 15.37 13.72 16.03
CA TYR A 175 14.15 14.54 16.21
C TYR A 175 13.59 15.12 14.89
N ILE A 176 13.80 14.42 13.78
CA ILE A 176 13.52 14.91 12.42
C ILE A 176 12.04 15.26 12.23
N LEU A 177 11.13 14.55 12.93
CA LEU A 177 9.69 14.80 12.89
C LEU A 177 9.22 15.93 13.81
N THR A 178 9.90 16.20 14.91
CA THR A 178 9.45 17.20 15.89
C THR A 178 9.93 18.61 15.53
N LEU A 179 11.13 18.74 14.93
CA LEU A 179 11.69 20.04 14.53
C LEU A 179 10.81 20.81 13.52
N PRO A 180 10.25 20.19 12.46
CA PRO A 180 9.37 20.89 11.50
C PRO A 180 8.01 21.26 12.10
N SER A 181 7.55 20.54 13.13
CA SER A 181 6.26 20.77 13.75
C SER A 181 6.22 22.05 14.59
N ASP A 182 7.38 22.53 15.06
CA ASP A 182 7.51 23.81 15.75
C ASP A 182 7.79 24.95 14.76
N LEU A 183 6.71 25.53 14.22
CA LEU A 183 6.79 26.66 13.29
C LEU A 183 7.53 27.88 13.87
N LYS A 184 7.58 28.05 15.20
CA LYS A 184 8.32 29.17 15.81
C LYS A 184 9.82 28.94 15.75
N PHE A 185 10.26 27.69 15.85
CA PHE A 185 11.65 27.30 15.69
C PHE A 185 12.07 27.37 14.22
N VAL A 186 11.26 26.81 13.32
CA VAL A 186 11.54 26.79 11.87
C VAL A 186 11.72 28.21 11.31
N ASN A 187 10.89 29.16 11.72
CA ASN A 187 10.97 30.56 11.27
C ASN A 187 12.22 31.32 11.77
N ARG A 188 12.98 30.77 12.72
CA ARG A 188 14.23 31.36 13.23
C ARG A 188 15.48 30.74 12.62
N LEU A 189 15.33 29.68 11.82
CA LEU A 189 16.44 29.02 11.15
C LEU A 189 16.92 29.86 9.96
N SER A 190 18.22 29.81 9.70
CA SER A 190 18.77 30.37 8.46
C SER A 190 18.26 29.59 7.25
N ASP A 191 18.23 30.22 6.07
CA ASP A 191 17.78 29.58 4.82
C ASP A 191 18.53 28.26 4.52
N TRP A 192 19.84 28.22 4.81
CA TRP A 192 20.66 27.02 4.67
C TRP A 192 20.28 25.91 5.64
N SER A 193 19.98 26.26 6.89
CA SER A 193 19.50 25.30 7.89
C SER A 193 18.12 24.77 7.55
N LEU A 194 17.25 25.63 7.02
CA LEU A 194 15.93 25.26 6.55
C LEU A 194 16.00 24.29 5.36
N ALA A 195 16.88 24.56 4.40
CA ALA A 195 17.13 23.67 3.26
C ALA A 195 17.66 22.30 3.73
N GLY A 196 18.59 22.28 4.69
CA GLY A 196 19.10 21.03 5.29
C GLY A 196 18.03 20.24 6.04
N LEU A 197 17.12 20.93 6.75
CA LEU A 197 15.99 20.31 7.43
C LEU A 197 14.99 19.72 6.43
N ALA A 198 14.66 20.44 5.36
CA ALA A 198 13.79 19.95 4.30
C ALA A 198 14.39 18.71 3.59
N TYR A 199 15.69 18.76 3.27
CA TYR A 199 16.40 17.63 2.66
C TYR A 199 16.40 16.40 3.58
N SER A 200 16.68 16.60 4.87
CA SER A 200 16.66 15.51 5.86
C SER A 200 15.29 14.86 5.99
N ASN A 201 14.21 15.65 5.94
CA ASN A 201 12.84 15.12 5.92
C ASN A 201 12.52 14.32 4.66
N LEU A 202 13.02 14.76 3.50
CA LEU A 202 12.84 14.05 2.25
C LEU A 202 13.54 12.68 2.26
N VAL A 203 14.79 12.64 2.74
CA VAL A 203 15.54 11.38 2.91
C VAL A 203 14.85 10.49 3.93
N TYR A 204 14.34 11.08 5.02
CA TYR A 204 13.57 10.37 6.04
C TYR A 204 12.35 9.64 5.46
N ASP A 205 11.52 10.33 4.68
CA ASP A 205 10.33 9.72 4.08
C ASP A 205 10.70 8.61 3.09
N TRP A 206 11.78 8.80 2.33
CA TRP A 206 12.29 7.77 1.45
C TRP A 206 12.78 6.52 2.22
N VAL A 207 13.57 6.70 3.29
CA VAL A 207 14.08 5.59 4.11
C VAL A 207 12.91 4.80 4.72
N LYS A 208 11.91 5.49 5.26
CA LYS A 208 10.70 4.86 5.82
C LYS A 208 9.99 4.01 4.77
N ALA A 209 9.75 4.57 3.58
CA ALA A 209 9.12 3.85 2.48
C ALA A 209 9.96 2.64 2.04
N ALA A 210 11.28 2.80 1.90
CA ALA A 210 12.20 1.73 1.50
C ALA A 210 12.18 0.56 2.49
N VAL A 211 12.20 0.85 3.80
CA VAL A 211 12.12 -0.18 4.85
C VAL A 211 10.76 -0.89 4.83
N MET A 212 9.65 -0.14 4.73
CA MET A 212 8.31 -0.73 4.66
C MET A 212 8.16 -1.64 3.44
N PHE A 213 8.61 -1.18 2.27
CA PHE A 213 8.63 -1.98 1.04
C PHE A 213 9.54 -3.20 1.19
N GLY A 214 10.70 -3.07 1.82
CA GLY A 214 11.61 -4.19 2.08
C GLY A 214 10.95 -5.32 2.86
N VAL A 215 10.28 -4.99 3.96
CA VAL A 215 9.56 -5.96 4.81
C VAL A 215 8.43 -6.62 4.02
N ILE A 216 7.57 -5.81 3.41
CA ILE A 216 6.41 -6.28 2.67
C ILE A 216 6.82 -7.17 1.49
N ASN A 217 7.86 -6.78 0.75
CA ASN A 217 8.38 -7.55 -0.37
C ASN A 217 8.97 -8.88 0.09
N THR A 218 9.59 -8.93 1.27
CA THR A 218 10.12 -10.17 1.84
C THR A 218 9.01 -11.15 2.18
N ILE A 219 7.91 -10.65 2.76
CA ILE A 219 6.71 -11.45 3.05
C ILE A 219 6.05 -11.92 1.75
N ALA A 220 5.92 -11.05 0.75
CA ALA A 220 5.36 -11.43 -0.54
C ALA A 220 6.17 -12.54 -1.25
N ARG A 221 7.50 -12.48 -1.19
CA ARG A 221 8.39 -13.55 -1.68
C ARG A 221 8.25 -14.85 -0.90
N LEU A 222 7.98 -14.78 0.40
CA LEU A 222 7.64 -15.96 1.21
C LEU A 222 6.34 -16.63 0.71
N ASP A 223 5.39 -15.84 0.23
CA ASP A 223 4.12 -16.30 -0.38
C ASP A 223 4.25 -16.74 -1.85
N HIS A 224 5.47 -16.72 -2.40
CA HIS A 224 5.77 -16.99 -3.81
C HIS A 224 5.18 -15.95 -4.78
N LEU A 225 5.02 -14.71 -4.33
CA LEU A 225 4.78 -13.57 -5.20
C LEU A 225 6.11 -12.87 -5.48
N ASP A 226 6.22 -12.32 -6.68
CA ASP A 226 7.31 -11.42 -7.04
C ASP A 226 6.79 -9.97 -6.97
N PRO A 227 7.04 -9.27 -5.87
CA PRO A 227 6.56 -7.90 -5.68
C PRO A 227 7.34 -6.93 -6.57
N PRO A 228 6.74 -5.78 -6.91
CA PRO A 228 7.44 -4.74 -7.68
C PRO A 228 8.65 -4.19 -6.92
N GLN A 229 9.57 -3.61 -7.68
CA GLN A 229 10.83 -3.10 -7.15
C GLN A 229 10.60 -1.98 -6.12
N PRO A 230 11.45 -1.90 -5.08
CA PRO A 230 11.38 -0.82 -4.11
C PRO A 230 11.65 0.55 -4.77
N PRO A 231 11.21 1.65 -4.13
CA PRO A 231 11.40 2.99 -4.68
C PRO A 231 12.89 3.30 -4.88
N LYS A 232 13.23 3.84 -6.06
CA LYS A 232 14.56 4.36 -6.39
C LYS A 232 14.96 5.45 -5.38
N CYS A 233 16.26 5.57 -5.08
CA CYS A 233 16.76 6.53 -4.10
C CYS A 233 16.52 7.98 -4.55
N ILE A 234 15.87 8.77 -3.69
CA ILE A 234 15.48 10.15 -4.03
C ILE A 234 16.68 11.08 -4.31
N THR A 235 17.86 10.75 -3.77
CA THR A 235 19.10 11.50 -3.99
C THR A 235 19.73 11.21 -5.35
N MET A 236 19.34 10.10 -6.00
CA MET A 236 19.80 9.75 -7.35
C MET A 236 18.86 10.31 -8.42
N LEU A 237 18.81 11.64 -8.51
CA LEU A 237 17.88 12.38 -9.38
C LEU A 237 17.94 11.94 -10.85
N TYR A 238 19.12 11.56 -11.34
CA TYR A 238 19.32 11.12 -12.73
C TYR A 238 18.56 9.82 -13.06
N VAL A 239 18.28 8.97 -12.08
CA VAL A 239 17.61 7.67 -12.27
C VAL A 239 16.09 7.84 -12.46
N PHE A 240 15.54 9.01 -12.14
CA PHE A 240 14.14 9.35 -12.42
C PHE A 240 13.92 9.78 -13.88
N ALA A 241 14.98 10.13 -14.62
CA ALA A 241 14.88 10.41 -16.05
C ALA A 241 14.90 9.13 -16.92
N GLU A 242 15.27 7.98 -16.33
CA GLU A 242 15.36 6.68 -17.02
C GLU A 242 14.04 5.87 -17.00
N THR A 243 12.89 6.53 -16.93
CA THR A 243 11.56 5.89 -16.95
C THR A 243 10.84 6.15 -18.27
#